data_AF-A0A9X8QN15-F1
#
_entry.id   AF-A0A9X8QN15-F1
#
_cell.length_a   1.000
_cell.length_b   1.000
_cell.length_c   1.000
_cell.angle_alpha   90.00
_cell.angle_beta   90.00
_cell.angle_gamma   90.00
#
_symmetry.space_group_name_H-M   'P 1'
#
loop_
_entity.id
_entity.type
_entity.pdbx_description
1 polymer ?
#
loop_
_entity_poly.entity_id
_entity_poly.type
_entity_poly.pdbx_seq_one_letter_code
_entity_poly.pdbx_strand_id
1 'polypeptide(L)'
;MEQPAAQARRIPNDRLTWAMTAKGVPEQCACCGTEAIWRGHPLPLEVDHIDGNWRDNRIENLRLLCPNCHATTDNYRGRGKARTRGEAV
;
A
#
# COMPACT_ATOMS: atom_id res chain seq x y z
N MET A 1 -1.56 -9.40 -9.46
CA MET A 1 -2.60 -9.70 -10.48
C MET A 1 -3.53 -8.51 -10.53
N GLU A 2 -3.80 -8.01 -11.73
CA GLU A 2 -4.76 -6.91 -11.95
C GLU A 2 -6.18 -7.46 -12.04
N GLN A 3 -7.11 -6.84 -11.31
CA GLN A 3 -8.52 -7.25 -11.33
C GLN A 3 -9.32 -6.43 -12.36
N PRO A 4 -10.12 -7.07 -13.25
CA PRO A 4 -10.98 -6.36 -14.17
C PRO A 4 -12.10 -5.61 -13.43
N ALA A 5 -12.43 -4.41 -13.89
CA ALA A 5 -13.31 -3.47 -13.20
C ALA A 5 -14.71 -4.03 -12.86
N ALA A 6 -15.24 -4.94 -13.70
CA ALA A 6 -16.57 -5.53 -13.54
C ALA A 6 -16.68 -6.56 -12.40
N GLN A 7 -15.56 -7.13 -11.95
CA GLN A 7 -15.54 -8.21 -10.95
C GLN A 7 -14.58 -7.93 -9.77
N ALA A 8 -13.99 -6.74 -9.72
CA ALA A 8 -12.96 -6.41 -8.74
C ALA A 8 -13.51 -6.41 -7.30
N ARG A 9 -12.92 -7.26 -6.45
CA ARG A 9 -13.17 -7.30 -5.00
C ARG A 9 -11.87 -6.99 -4.29
N ARG A 10 -11.93 -6.01 -3.38
CA ARG A 10 -10.75 -5.57 -2.63
C ARG A 10 -10.15 -6.77 -1.89
N ILE A 11 -8.90 -7.07 -2.21
CA ILE A 11 -8.16 -8.14 -1.55
C ILE A 11 -7.81 -7.66 -0.13
N PRO A 12 -8.07 -8.48 0.91
CA PRO A 12 -7.63 -8.19 2.26
C PRO A 12 -6.10 -7.97 2.34
N ASN A 13 -5.68 -7.05 3.20
CA ASN A 13 -4.28 -6.61 3.28
C ASN A 13 -3.34 -7.75 3.70
N ASP A 14 -3.77 -8.58 4.66
CA ASP A 14 -3.07 -9.79 5.13
C ASP A 14 -2.66 -10.73 3.99
N ARG A 15 -3.54 -10.89 2.98
CA ARG A 15 -3.25 -11.72 1.82
C ARG A 15 -2.20 -11.10 0.90
N LEU A 16 -2.20 -9.78 0.77
CA LEU A 16 -1.20 -9.05 0.00
C LEU A 16 0.16 -9.09 0.70
N THR A 17 0.19 -8.85 2.01
CA THR A 17 1.40 -8.96 2.83
C THR A 17 2.01 -10.36 2.73
N TRP A 18 1.21 -11.41 2.88
CA TRP A 18 1.70 -12.79 2.70
C TRP A 18 2.30 -13.02 1.31
N ALA A 19 1.66 -12.52 0.25
CA ALA A 19 2.15 -12.67 -1.11
C ALA A 19 3.48 -11.91 -1.34
N MET A 20 3.65 -10.75 -0.70
CA MET A 20 4.88 -9.96 -0.75
C MET A 20 6.03 -10.68 -0.02
N THR A 21 5.79 -11.16 1.21
CA THR A 21 6.78 -11.91 1.98
C THR A 21 7.18 -13.21 1.26
N ALA A 22 6.21 -13.94 0.69
CA ALA A 22 6.47 -15.15 -0.10
C ALA A 22 7.31 -14.89 -1.36
N LYS A 23 7.33 -13.65 -1.87
CA LYS A 23 8.14 -13.21 -3.00
C LYS A 23 9.49 -12.63 -2.60
N GLY A 24 9.82 -12.63 -1.30
CA GLY A 24 11.08 -12.11 -0.78
C GLY A 24 11.13 -10.59 -0.63
N VAL A 25 9.96 -9.93 -0.58
CA VAL A 25 9.93 -8.50 -0.25
C VAL A 25 10.31 -8.35 1.24
N PRO A 26 11.30 -7.49 1.57
CA PRO A 26 11.72 -7.32 2.95
C PRO A 26 10.62 -6.67 3.79
N GLU A 27 10.45 -7.12 5.03
CA GLU A 27 9.49 -6.58 6.00
C GLU A 27 10.00 -5.27 6.63
N GLN A 28 10.27 -4.28 5.77
CA GLN A 28 10.71 -2.95 6.14
C GLN A 28 10.00 -1.89 5.28
N CYS A 29 9.93 -0.67 5.80
CA CYS A 29 9.39 0.47 5.07
C CYS A 29 10.24 0.76 3.83
N ALA A 30 9.62 0.74 2.65
CA ALA A 30 10.28 1.06 1.38
C ALA A 30 10.73 2.53 1.26
N CYS A 31 10.19 3.42 2.10
CA CYS A 31 10.51 4.86 2.08
C CYS A 31 11.66 5.22 3.04
N CYS A 32 11.59 4.78 4.30
CA CYS A 32 12.55 5.16 5.34
C CYS A 32 13.39 4.01 5.90
N GLY A 33 13.19 2.78 5.43
CA GLY A 33 13.93 1.60 5.89
C GLY A 33 13.55 1.08 7.28
N THR A 34 12.57 1.68 7.96
CA THR A 34 12.13 1.22 9.29
C THR A 34 11.61 -0.22 9.22
N GLU A 35 12.18 -1.10 10.04
CA GLU A 35 11.77 -2.49 10.18
C GLU A 35 10.37 -2.61 10.82
N ALA A 36 9.78 -3.81 10.80
CA ALA A 36 8.52 -4.11 11.48
C ALA A 36 8.61 -4.11 13.03
N ILE A 37 9.59 -3.41 13.61
CA ILE A 37 9.80 -3.23 15.05
C ILE A 37 10.07 -1.74 15.33
N TRP A 38 9.35 -1.19 16.30
CA TRP A 38 9.54 0.17 16.78
C TRP A 38 9.69 0.19 18.30
N ARG A 39 10.86 0.64 18.78
CA ARG A 39 11.18 0.71 20.23
C ARG A 39 10.94 -0.62 20.95
N GLY A 40 11.25 -1.75 20.31
CA GLY A 40 11.05 -3.09 20.87
C GLY A 40 9.61 -3.64 20.77
N HIS A 41 8.68 -2.88 20.18
CA HIS A 41 7.31 -3.32 19.95
C HIS A 41 7.06 -3.63 18.47
N PRO A 42 6.21 -4.61 18.12
CA PRO A 42 5.82 -4.84 16.74
C PRO A 42 5.21 -3.58 16.11
N LEU A 43 5.74 -3.18 14.96
CA LEU A 43 5.21 -2.08 14.16
C LEU A 43 4.57 -2.68 12.90
N PRO A 44 3.22 -2.69 12.79
CA PRO A 44 2.58 -3.17 11.58
C PRO A 44 2.90 -2.24 10.41
N LEU A 45 3.55 -2.78 9.39
CA LEU A 45 3.70 -2.12 8.10
C LEU A 45 2.39 -2.20 7.32
N GLU A 46 2.10 -1.17 6.56
CA GLU A 46 0.90 -1.06 5.75
C GLU A 46 1.25 -1.26 4.27
N VAL A 47 0.47 -2.08 3.57
CA VAL A 47 0.56 -2.19 2.10
C VAL A 47 0.02 -0.93 1.44
N ASP A 48 0.86 -0.31 0.62
CA ASP A 48 0.55 0.82 -0.25
C ASP A 48 0.65 0.42 -1.72
N HIS A 49 -0.29 0.91 -2.52
CA HIS A 49 -0.32 0.76 -3.97
C HIS A 49 0.40 1.97 -4.57
N ILE A 50 1.51 1.76 -5.29
CA ILE A 50 2.37 2.83 -5.79
C ILE A 50 1.59 3.78 -6.70
N ASP A 51 0.74 3.23 -7.57
CA ASP A 51 -0.14 3.98 -8.47
C ASP A 51 -1.46 4.46 -7.81
N GLY A 52 -1.73 4.09 -6.56
CA GLY A 52 -2.99 4.36 -5.86
C GLY A 52 -4.18 3.51 -6.31
N ASN A 53 -4.00 2.60 -7.27
CA ASN A 53 -5.04 1.73 -7.79
C ASN A 53 -5.12 0.42 -7.00
N TRP A 54 -6.07 0.35 -6.08
CA TRP A 54 -6.31 -0.85 -5.27
C TRP A 54 -6.64 -2.13 -6.07
N ARG A 55 -6.96 -2.01 -7.37
CA ARG A 55 -7.23 -3.17 -8.26
C ARG A 55 -5.97 -3.79 -8.82
N ASP A 56 -4.86 -3.05 -8.89
CA ASP A 56 -3.59 -3.55 -9.35
C ASP A 56 -2.78 -4.14 -8.18
N ASN A 57 -2.95 -5.44 -7.97
CA ASN A 57 -2.27 -6.18 -6.92
C ASN A 57 -1.04 -6.93 -7.44
N ARG A 58 -0.37 -6.44 -8.49
CA ARG A 58 0.93 -6.96 -8.90
C ARG A 58 1.97 -6.57 -7.85
N ILE A 59 2.88 -7.48 -7.50
CA ILE A 59 3.86 -7.26 -6.43
C ILE A 59 4.74 -6.04 -6.73
N GLU A 60 5.06 -5.80 -7.99
CA GLU A 60 5.78 -4.60 -8.47
C GLU A 60 5.04 -3.28 -8.21
N ASN A 61 3.71 -3.30 -8.06
CA ASN A 61 2.89 -2.12 -7.72
C ASN A 61 2.63 -2.00 -6.20
N LEU A 62 3.12 -2.93 -5.39
CA LEU A 62 2.93 -2.93 -3.95
C LEU A 62 4.23 -2.56 -3.23
N ARG A 63 4.11 -1.78 -2.15
CA ARG A 63 5.21 -1.54 -1.22
C ARG A 63 4.72 -1.56 0.22
N LEU A 64 5.60 -1.95 1.13
CA LEU A 64 5.34 -1.84 2.57
C LEU A 64 5.79 -0.47 3.06
N LEU A 65 4.93 0.25 3.76
CA LEU A 65 5.24 1.53 4.38
C LEU A 65 4.96 1.48 5.88
N CYS A 66 5.78 2.18 6.67
CA CYS A 66 5.41 2.42 8.07
C CYS A 66 4.23 3.41 8.14
N PRO A 67 3.44 3.42 9.23
CA PRO A 67 2.27 4.30 9.36
C PRO A 67 2.60 5.79 9.15
N ASN A 68 3.79 6.22 9.56
CA ASN A 68 4.24 7.60 9.40
C ASN A 68 4.50 7.95 7.92
N CYS A 69 5.25 7.11 7.19
CA CYS A 69 5.50 7.32 5.76
C CYS A 69 4.24 7.12 4.92
N HIS A 70 3.36 6.21 5.30
CA HIS A 70 2.11 6.03 4.56
C HIS A 70 1.21 7.26 4.71
N ALA A 71 1.16 7.88 5.89
CA ALA A 71 0.38 9.09 6.13
C ALA A 71 0.78 10.31 5.26
N THR A 72 2.02 10.34 4.76
CA THR A 72 2.51 11.39 3.87
C THR A 72 2.19 11.14 2.39
N THR A 73 1.73 9.95 2.02
CA THR A 73 1.33 9.66 0.63
C THR A 73 0.05 10.40 0.24
N ASP A 74 -0.08 10.72 -1.04
CA ASP A 74 -1.28 11.38 -1.59
C ASP A 74 -2.53 10.50 -1.53
N ASN A 75 -2.36 9.18 -1.52
CA ASN A 75 -3.43 8.18 -1.56
C ASN A 75 -3.85 7.68 -0.17
N TYR A 76 -3.16 8.10 0.89
CA TYR A 76 -3.41 7.65 2.26
C TYR A 76 -4.89 7.76 2.66
N ARG A 77 -5.46 6.64 3.14
CA ARG A 77 -6.86 6.55 3.64
C ARG A 77 -7.90 7.16 2.68
N GLY A 78 -7.66 7.14 1.36
CA GLY A 78 -8.58 7.67 0.38
C GLY A 78 -8.51 9.19 0.16
N ARG A 79 -7.47 9.86 0.68
CA ARG A 79 -7.16 11.28 0.38
C ARG A 79 -7.08 11.55 -1.14
N GLY A 80 -6.65 10.58 -1.93
CA GLY A 80 -6.63 10.66 -3.40
C GLY A 80 -8.00 10.67 -4.08
N LYS A 81 -9.08 10.24 -3.41
CA LYS A 81 -10.43 10.19 -3.99
C LYS A 81 -11.11 11.55 -4.14
N ALA A 82 -10.58 12.59 -3.49
CA ALA A 82 -11.13 13.94 -3.56
C ALA A 82 -10.70 14.70 -4.83
N ARG A 83 -9.70 14.21 -5.58
CA ARG A 83 -9.06 14.97 -6.68
C ARG A 83 -9.71 14.74 -8.05
N THR A 84 -10.81 13.99 -8.13
CA THR A 84 -11.63 13.83 -9.35
C THR A 84 -12.82 14.81 -9.41
N ARG A 85 -12.74 15.97 -8.73
CA ARG A 85 -13.64 17.12 -8.99
C ARG A 85 -12.81 18.40 -9.16
N GLY A 86 -12.53 18.75 -10.43
CA GLY A 86 -12.01 20.04 -10.90
C GLY A 86 -10.48 20.06 -11.02
N GLU A 87 -9.87 19.84 -12.19
CA GLU A 87 -9.75 20.82 -13.29
C GLU A 87 -10.90 21.84 -13.41
N ALA A 88 -10.69 23.04 -12.88
CA ALA A 88 -11.33 24.28 -13.36
C ALA A 88 -10.53 25.48 -12.84
N VAL A 89 -9.74 26.07 -13.75
CA VAL A 89 -9.06 27.40 -13.70
C VAL A 89 -8.00 27.62 -12.61
#